data_AF-A0AAU2FWM4-F1
#
_entry.id   AF-A0AAU2FWM4-F1
#
_cell.length_a   1.000
_cell.length_b   1.000
_cell.length_c   1.000
_cell.angle_alpha   90.00
_cell.angle_beta   90.00
_cell.angle_gamma   90.00
#
_symmetry.space_group_name_H-M   'P 1'
#
loop_
_entity.id
_entity.type
_entity.pdbx_description
1 polymer ?
#
loop_
_entity_poly.entity_id
_entity_poly.type
_entity_poly.pdbx_seq_one_letter_code
_entity_poly.pdbx_strand_id
1 'polypeptide(L)'
;MTSVVCPYCFDRSAAARLPFRCQMSATGVRGGKPCTAELDGTWAEFMGPSVPPALKMRGPVFTAPRGLAGRLGGGTRADCPNCGVSTPVRLCLRCHSDFPSDYTDQDTRIIALLGPKASGKSTYVSVLINELRNRVGRAYGASITAMGGETQRRDREMAEDLYDRLRLPEATRPAALGFNDPLLYRLSLPLRRRLRGDGSRHTALVFFDAAGEDLASAEAMDRYTHYLAAADGIILLVDPLQMRAVRDQLPVDAGLPLPTVETPPQQIAADLAAQLRAHGRGTSRGRVTTPVAVAVTKTDSLFSLVGDHSPLRRNADHAGGAVNDEDRLAVHEEMRALFDGWDSGALFRQLDRDFAQLSLFGLSALGSPPPAHAPADAPKSGPQPLRVEDPLLWLLGLGGLLPRTGTGSAGRRTAVATPTASTGAAAGGPHVPGGEA
;
A
#
# COMPACT_ATOMS: atom_id res chain seq x y z
N MET A 1 -7.71 21.11 5.07
CA MET A 1 -7.94 20.77 3.64
C MET A 1 -7.47 19.35 3.41
N THR A 2 -8.27 18.50 2.77
CA THR A 2 -7.88 17.09 2.52
C THR A 2 -6.70 17.05 1.55
N SER A 3 -5.59 16.43 1.97
CA SER A 3 -4.43 16.18 1.10
C SER A 3 -4.60 14.84 0.40
N VAL A 4 -4.32 14.79 -0.89
CA VAL A 4 -4.28 13.56 -1.69
C VAL A 4 -2.83 13.28 -2.04
N VAL A 5 -2.41 12.03 -1.91
CA VAL A 5 -1.12 11.56 -2.41
C VAL A 5 -1.36 10.86 -3.74
N CYS A 6 -0.65 11.27 -4.79
CA CYS A 6 -0.71 10.59 -6.08
C CYS A 6 -0.23 9.14 -5.92
N PRO A 7 -0.98 8.12 -6.36
CA PRO A 7 -0.55 6.73 -6.22
C PRO A 7 0.60 6.38 -7.17
N TYR A 8 0.81 7.19 -8.22
CA TYR A 8 1.79 6.93 -9.29
C TYR A 8 3.14 7.61 -9.07
N CYS A 9 3.13 8.90 -8.69
CA CYS A 9 4.34 9.69 -8.47
C CYS A 9 4.55 10.10 -7.01
N PHE A 10 3.61 9.77 -6.12
CA PHE A 10 3.69 10.01 -4.68
C PHE A 10 3.76 11.49 -4.26
N ASP A 11 3.52 12.40 -5.21
CA ASP A 11 3.34 13.82 -4.94
C ASP A 11 2.12 14.07 -4.06
N ARG A 12 2.28 14.93 -3.05
CA ARG A 12 1.20 15.33 -2.15
C ARG A 12 0.64 16.68 -2.56
N SER A 13 -0.64 16.69 -2.87
CA SER A 13 -1.36 17.87 -3.34
C SER A 13 -2.67 18.07 -2.58
N ALA A 14 -3.14 19.31 -2.48
CA ALA A 14 -4.46 19.58 -1.89
C ALA A 14 -5.56 19.13 -2.85
N ALA A 15 -6.53 18.34 -2.38
CA ALA A 15 -7.61 17.79 -3.22
C ALA A 15 -8.34 18.87 -4.03
N ALA A 16 -8.57 20.04 -3.42
CA ALA A 16 -9.27 21.17 -4.03
C ALA A 16 -8.49 21.88 -5.16
N ARG A 17 -7.18 21.60 -5.30
CA ARG A 17 -6.33 22.17 -6.36
C ARG A 17 -6.18 21.24 -7.55
N LEU A 18 -6.66 19.99 -7.45
CA LEU A 18 -6.50 19.01 -8.50
C LEU A 18 -7.31 19.44 -9.75
N PRO A 19 -6.68 19.44 -10.94
CA PRO A 19 -7.37 19.70 -12.19
C PRO A 19 -8.20 18.49 -12.60
N PHE A 20 -9.06 18.70 -13.60
CA PHE A 20 -9.96 17.72 -14.17
C PHE A 20 -9.56 17.38 -15.60
N ARG A 21 -9.83 16.13 -16.00
CA ARG A 21 -9.65 15.67 -17.37
C ARG A 21 -10.99 15.50 -18.07
N CYS A 22 -11.15 16.17 -19.21
CA CYS A 22 -12.27 15.94 -20.11
C CYS A 22 -12.19 14.50 -20.67
N GLN A 23 -13.28 13.75 -20.59
CA GLN A 23 -13.33 12.36 -21.09
C GLN A 23 -13.64 12.28 -22.60
N MET A 24 -13.70 13.43 -23.29
CA MET A 24 -13.95 13.51 -24.74
C MET A 24 -15.20 12.73 -25.18
N SER A 25 -16.31 12.91 -24.43
CA SER A 25 -17.59 12.30 -24.82
C SER A 25 -17.93 12.61 -26.28
N ALA A 26 -18.40 11.60 -27.00
CA ALA A 26 -18.82 11.72 -28.40
C ALA A 26 -19.96 12.73 -28.59
N THR A 27 -20.70 13.04 -27.52
CA THR A 27 -21.75 14.07 -27.51
C THR A 27 -21.35 15.20 -26.57
N GLY A 28 -21.24 16.41 -27.11
CA GLY A 28 -21.16 17.64 -26.32
C GLY A 28 -22.53 17.98 -25.71
N VAL A 29 -22.53 18.77 -24.63
CA VAL A 29 -23.77 19.24 -23.99
C VAL A 29 -24.07 20.67 -24.45
N ARG A 30 -25.36 20.99 -24.67
CA ARG A 30 -25.85 22.36 -24.98
C ARG A 30 -25.18 23.04 -26.20
N GLY A 31 -24.93 22.30 -27.28
CA GLY A 31 -24.36 22.85 -28.52
C GLY A 31 -22.85 23.08 -28.50
N GLY A 32 -22.14 22.64 -27.44
CA GLY A 32 -20.68 22.61 -27.42
C GLY A 32 -20.11 21.60 -28.41
N LYS A 33 -19.03 21.95 -29.11
CA LYS A 33 -18.31 21.02 -29.98
C LYS A 33 -17.65 19.92 -29.13
N PRO A 34 -17.64 18.65 -29.59
CA PRO A 34 -16.88 17.59 -28.93
C PRO A 34 -15.40 17.99 -28.78
N CYS A 35 -14.82 17.74 -27.60
CA CYS A 35 -13.38 17.94 -27.42
C CYS A 35 -12.61 16.87 -28.18
N THR A 36 -11.50 17.25 -28.80
CA THR A 36 -10.54 16.34 -29.42
C THR A 36 -9.42 16.01 -28.43
N ALA A 37 -8.73 14.90 -28.69
CA ALA A 37 -7.53 14.56 -27.93
C ALA A 37 -6.40 15.56 -28.21
N GLU A 38 -5.66 15.92 -27.18
CA GLU A 38 -4.47 16.77 -27.23
C GLU A 38 -3.26 16.04 -26.64
N LEU A 39 -2.06 16.45 -27.03
CA LEU A 39 -0.84 15.87 -26.50
C LEU A 39 -0.68 16.29 -25.03
N ASP A 40 -0.70 15.31 -24.12
CA ASP A 40 -0.34 15.54 -22.73
C ASP A 40 1.17 15.33 -22.53
N GLY A 41 1.94 16.40 -22.75
CA GLY A 41 3.40 16.35 -22.66
C GLY A 41 3.91 15.96 -21.27
N THR A 42 3.28 16.47 -20.20
CA THR A 42 3.65 16.16 -18.81
C THR A 42 3.40 14.69 -18.47
N TRP A 43 2.25 14.15 -18.88
CA TRP A 43 1.99 12.72 -18.68
C TRP A 43 2.91 11.84 -19.54
N ALA A 44 3.16 12.23 -20.79
CA ALA A 44 4.05 11.50 -21.69
C ALA A 44 5.49 11.46 -21.19
N GLU A 45 6.00 12.56 -20.63
CA GLU A 45 7.32 12.62 -20.01
C GLU A 45 7.39 11.72 -18.77
N PHE A 46 6.38 11.79 -17.90
CA PHE A 46 6.31 10.94 -16.71
C PHE A 46 6.29 9.44 -17.02
N MET A 47 5.56 9.05 -18.07
CA MET A 47 5.47 7.66 -18.50
C MET A 47 6.63 7.22 -19.38
N GLY A 48 7.53 8.12 -19.78
CA GLY A 48 8.74 7.81 -20.52
C GLY A 48 8.55 7.48 -22.02
N PRO A 49 9.67 7.20 -22.72
CA PRO A 49 9.71 7.09 -24.18
C PRO A 49 8.98 5.86 -24.74
N SER A 50 8.78 4.82 -23.92
CA SER A 50 8.18 3.56 -24.35
C SER A 50 6.66 3.64 -24.60
N VAL A 51 6.01 4.73 -24.21
CA VAL A 51 4.56 4.89 -24.42
C VAL A 51 4.24 5.14 -25.90
N PRO A 52 3.33 4.34 -26.51
CA PRO A 52 2.85 4.57 -27.87
C PRO A 52 2.32 5.99 -28.08
N PRO A 53 2.59 6.63 -29.24
CA PRO A 53 2.11 7.99 -29.53
C PRO A 53 0.60 8.18 -29.33
N ALA A 54 -0.21 7.17 -29.66
CA ALA A 54 -1.66 7.20 -29.48
C ALA A 54 -2.09 7.35 -28.01
N LEU A 55 -1.35 6.77 -27.05
CA LEU A 55 -1.67 6.88 -25.62
C LEU A 55 -1.27 8.25 -25.03
N LYS A 56 -0.38 9.00 -25.70
CA LYS A 56 0.00 10.36 -25.31
C LYS A 56 -1.08 11.39 -25.63
N MET A 57 -2.00 11.05 -26.54
CA MET A 57 -3.15 11.87 -26.90
C MET A 57 -4.27 11.63 -25.90
N ARG A 58 -4.49 12.59 -25.00
CA ARG A 58 -5.46 12.50 -23.90
C ARG A 58 -6.48 13.62 -23.99
N GLY A 59 -7.55 13.50 -23.22
CA GLY A 59 -8.54 14.57 -23.16
C GLY A 59 -8.02 15.83 -22.47
N PRO A 60 -8.55 17.02 -22.83
CA PRO A 60 -8.04 18.28 -22.31
C PRO A 60 -8.07 18.40 -20.79
N VAL A 61 -7.03 19.03 -20.25
CA VAL A 61 -6.88 19.33 -18.82
C VAL A 61 -7.44 20.72 -18.53
N PHE A 62 -8.25 20.84 -17.48
CA PHE A 62 -8.80 22.13 -17.06
C PHE A 62 -8.93 22.24 -15.54
N THR A 63 -9.01 23.47 -15.04
CA THR A 63 -9.28 23.74 -13.63
C THR A 63 -10.73 24.13 -13.44
N ALA A 64 -11.36 23.67 -12.36
CA ALA A 64 -12.72 24.05 -12.05
C ALA A 64 -12.79 25.56 -11.72
N PRO A 65 -13.76 26.32 -12.28
CA PRO A 65 -13.95 27.73 -11.94
C PRO A 65 -14.17 27.90 -10.43
N ARG A 66 -13.47 28.87 -9.81
CA ARG A 66 -13.63 29.20 -8.38
C ARG A 66 -14.95 29.95 -8.14
N GLY A 67 -16.07 29.25 -8.15
CA GLY A 67 -17.38 29.79 -7.76
C GLY A 67 -17.62 29.76 -6.24
N LEU A 68 -18.73 30.34 -5.78
CA LEU A 68 -19.18 30.30 -4.37
C LEU A 68 -19.26 28.87 -3.80
N ALA A 69 -19.62 27.87 -4.62
CA ALA A 69 -19.59 26.45 -4.26
C ALA A 69 -18.16 25.88 -4.09
N GLY A 70 -17.16 26.47 -4.76
CA GLY A 70 -15.75 26.08 -4.64
C GLY A 70 -15.09 26.52 -3.32
N ARG A 71 -15.70 27.46 -2.58
CA ARG A 71 -15.25 27.88 -1.24
C ARG A 71 -15.61 26.89 -0.13
N LEU A 72 -16.58 26.00 -0.36
CA LEU A 72 -17.09 25.04 0.64
C LEU A 72 -16.55 23.61 0.49
N GLY A 73 -15.62 23.38 -0.44
CA GLY A 73 -15.02 22.07 -0.71
C GLY A 73 -15.23 21.68 -2.16
N GLY A 74 -14.12 21.50 -2.90
CA GLY A 74 -14.13 21.28 -4.34
C GLY A 74 -15.05 20.13 -4.75
N GLY A 75 -16.05 20.43 -5.58
CA GLY A 75 -17.05 19.47 -6.05
C GLY A 75 -16.44 18.24 -6.69
N THR A 76 -17.07 17.07 -6.50
CA THR A 76 -16.62 15.77 -7.03
C THR A 76 -16.60 15.71 -8.55
N ARG A 77 -17.22 16.70 -9.22
CA ARG A 77 -17.28 16.82 -10.68
C ARG A 77 -17.07 18.28 -11.10
N ALA A 78 -16.61 18.46 -12.33
CA ALA A 78 -16.55 19.77 -12.99
C ALA A 78 -16.97 19.66 -14.46
N ASP A 79 -17.63 20.70 -14.95
CA ASP A 79 -18.05 20.77 -16.35
C ASP A 79 -16.89 21.28 -17.20
N CYS A 80 -16.58 20.56 -18.28
CA CYS A 80 -15.54 20.97 -19.21
C CYS A 80 -15.90 22.32 -19.85
N PRO A 81 -15.03 23.33 -19.80
CA PRO A 81 -15.32 24.67 -20.33
C PRO A 81 -15.52 24.69 -21.86
N ASN A 82 -15.06 23.66 -22.58
CA ASN A 82 -15.15 23.60 -24.04
C ASN A 82 -16.39 22.83 -24.53
N CYS A 83 -16.58 21.57 -24.07
CA CYS A 83 -17.71 20.74 -24.51
C CYS A 83 -18.91 20.72 -23.55
N GLY A 84 -18.80 21.33 -22.37
CA GLY A 84 -19.86 21.37 -21.35
C GLY A 84 -20.14 20.05 -20.62
N VAL A 85 -19.42 18.97 -20.94
CA VAL A 85 -19.63 17.64 -20.34
C VAL A 85 -19.02 17.59 -18.94
N SER A 86 -19.81 17.11 -17.97
CA SER A 86 -19.38 16.95 -16.57
C SER A 86 -18.49 15.72 -16.37
N THR A 87 -17.28 15.92 -15.84
CA THR A 87 -16.31 14.85 -15.57
C THR A 87 -15.99 14.75 -14.07
N PRO A 88 -15.93 13.53 -13.50
CA PRO A 88 -15.41 13.29 -12.16
C PRO A 88 -13.89 13.07 -12.15
N VAL A 89 -13.25 12.94 -13.31
CA VAL A 89 -11.87 12.49 -13.41
C VAL A 89 -10.93 13.63 -13.05
N ARG A 90 -10.32 13.52 -11.88
CA ARG A 90 -9.23 14.38 -11.42
C ARG A 90 -7.90 13.75 -11.78
N LEU A 91 -6.87 14.58 -11.90
CA LEU A 91 -5.51 14.13 -12.20
C LEU A 91 -4.47 14.76 -11.28
N CYS A 92 -3.29 14.14 -11.23
CA CYS A 92 -2.16 14.65 -10.47
C CYS A 92 -1.61 15.95 -11.09
N LEU A 93 -1.37 16.96 -10.26
CA LEU A 93 -0.75 18.23 -10.68
C LEU A 93 0.70 18.08 -11.18
N ARG A 94 1.41 17.04 -10.75
CA ARG A 94 2.83 16.82 -11.09
C ARG A 94 3.01 15.92 -12.30
N CYS A 95 2.32 14.78 -12.37
CA CYS A 95 2.53 13.78 -13.43
C CYS A 95 1.36 13.67 -14.41
N HIS A 96 0.29 14.43 -14.22
CA HIS A 96 -0.93 14.39 -15.04
C HIS A 96 -1.64 13.02 -15.14
N SER A 97 -1.24 12.03 -14.34
CA SER A 97 -1.93 10.74 -14.25
C SER A 97 -3.34 10.93 -13.70
N ASP A 98 -4.29 10.30 -14.36
CA ASP A 98 -5.70 10.30 -13.96
C ASP A 98 -5.89 9.45 -12.71
N PHE A 99 -6.58 9.99 -11.72
CA PHE A 99 -6.96 9.23 -10.55
C PHE A 99 -8.20 8.38 -10.87
N PRO A 100 -8.25 7.12 -10.40
CA PRO A 100 -9.49 6.34 -10.47
C PRO A 100 -10.63 7.07 -9.76
N SER A 101 -11.86 6.79 -10.18
CA SER A 101 -13.07 7.35 -9.56
C SER A 101 -13.04 7.18 -8.04
N ASP A 102 -13.51 8.20 -7.32
CA ASP A 102 -13.61 8.26 -5.86
C ASP A 102 -12.27 8.21 -5.10
N TYR A 103 -11.11 8.08 -5.77
CA TYR A 103 -9.80 8.05 -5.10
C TYR A 103 -9.55 9.31 -4.26
N THR A 104 -9.98 10.47 -4.76
CA THR A 104 -9.80 11.76 -4.07
C THR A 104 -10.79 11.99 -2.94
N ASP A 105 -11.81 11.15 -2.81
CA ASP A 105 -12.95 11.33 -1.91
C ASP A 105 -12.83 10.46 -0.65
N GLN A 106 -11.77 9.66 -0.57
CA GLN A 106 -11.50 8.72 0.52
C GLN A 106 -10.08 8.87 1.06
N ASP A 107 -9.86 8.39 2.28
CA ASP A 107 -8.51 8.31 2.85
C ASP A 107 -7.65 7.35 2.01
N THR A 108 -6.34 7.61 1.94
CA THR A 108 -5.38 6.72 1.28
C THR A 108 -4.48 6.07 2.32
N ARG A 109 -4.15 4.80 2.11
CA ARG A 109 -3.09 4.07 2.82
C ARG A 109 -2.13 3.47 1.81
N ILE A 110 -0.90 3.96 1.80
CA ILE A 110 0.17 3.45 0.94
C ILE A 110 0.93 2.39 1.71
N ILE A 111 0.84 1.14 1.26
CA ILE A 111 1.49 -0.01 1.89
C ILE A 111 2.64 -0.44 1.00
N ALA A 112 3.85 -0.31 1.55
CA ALA A 112 5.03 -0.61 0.78
C ALA A 112 5.39 -2.08 0.82
N LEU A 113 5.49 -2.75 -0.34
CA LEU A 113 5.93 -4.15 -0.43
C LEU A 113 7.39 -4.21 -0.87
N LEU A 114 8.23 -4.84 -0.04
CA LEU A 114 9.66 -4.98 -0.26
C LEU A 114 10.09 -6.41 -0.03
N GLY A 115 11.14 -6.85 -0.70
CA GLY A 115 11.72 -8.18 -0.55
C GLY A 115 12.49 -8.59 -1.80
N PRO A 116 13.42 -9.55 -1.69
CA PRO A 116 14.21 -10.02 -2.83
C PRO A 116 13.32 -10.63 -3.92
N LYS A 117 13.88 -10.86 -5.11
CA LYS A 117 13.23 -11.74 -6.11
C LYS A 117 12.91 -13.10 -5.47
N ALA A 118 11.85 -13.75 -5.97
CA ALA A 118 11.35 -15.04 -5.46
C ALA A 118 10.84 -15.08 -4.00
N SER A 119 10.75 -13.94 -3.29
CA SER A 119 10.12 -13.85 -1.95
C SER A 119 8.59 -14.03 -1.96
N GLY A 120 7.98 -14.09 -3.14
CA GLY A 120 6.56 -14.37 -3.31
C GLY A 120 5.65 -13.13 -3.24
N LYS A 121 6.15 -11.92 -3.53
CA LYS A 121 5.38 -10.65 -3.44
C LYS A 121 4.05 -10.69 -4.21
N SER A 122 4.07 -11.07 -5.49
CA SER A 122 2.86 -11.14 -6.32
C SER A 122 1.88 -12.21 -5.82
N THR A 123 2.39 -13.38 -5.42
CA THR A 123 1.59 -14.45 -4.80
C THR A 123 0.96 -13.96 -3.49
N TYR A 124 1.74 -13.29 -2.65
CA TYR A 124 1.29 -12.71 -1.39
C TYR A 124 0.13 -11.72 -1.61
N VAL A 125 0.26 -10.78 -2.57
CA VAL A 125 -0.82 -9.83 -2.88
C VAL A 125 -2.06 -10.54 -3.40
N SER A 126 -1.91 -11.45 -4.36
CA SER A 126 -3.06 -12.19 -4.93
C SER A 126 -3.84 -12.95 -3.85
N VAL A 127 -3.12 -13.66 -2.98
CA VAL A 127 -3.73 -14.39 -1.86
C VAL A 127 -4.33 -13.45 -0.82
N LEU A 128 -3.62 -12.38 -0.42
CA LEU A 128 -4.12 -11.38 0.52
C LEU A 128 -5.44 -10.76 0.05
N ILE A 129 -5.52 -10.36 -1.22
CA ILE A 129 -6.73 -9.77 -1.78
C ILE A 129 -7.86 -10.79 -1.83
N ASN A 130 -7.58 -12.06 -2.16
CA ASN A 130 -8.57 -13.13 -2.09
C ASN A 130 -9.10 -13.34 -0.65
N GLU A 131 -8.21 -13.37 0.35
CA GLU A 131 -8.60 -13.53 1.75
C GLU A 131 -9.45 -12.35 2.24
N LEU A 132 -9.10 -11.12 1.85
CA LEU A 132 -9.87 -9.91 2.13
C LEU A 132 -11.23 -9.87 1.43
N ARG A 133 -11.40 -10.53 0.28
CA ARG A 133 -12.71 -10.70 -0.37
C ARG A 133 -13.57 -11.75 0.33
N ASN A 134 -12.92 -12.75 0.92
CA ASN A 134 -13.57 -13.96 1.41
C ASN A 134 -13.53 -14.05 2.94
N ARG A 135 -12.66 -14.90 3.49
CA ARG A 135 -12.61 -15.27 4.92
C ARG A 135 -12.45 -14.04 5.82
N VAL A 136 -11.44 -13.21 5.53
CA VAL A 136 -11.10 -12.04 6.34
C VAL A 136 -12.13 -10.93 6.12
N GLY A 137 -12.53 -10.68 4.88
CA GLY A 137 -13.60 -9.72 4.57
C GLY A 137 -14.87 -9.98 5.37
N ARG A 138 -15.31 -11.25 5.41
CA ARG A 138 -16.48 -11.67 6.20
C ARG A 138 -16.31 -11.38 7.69
N ALA A 139 -15.15 -11.68 8.28
CA ALA A 139 -14.91 -11.46 9.71
C ALA A 139 -14.94 -9.97 10.10
N TYR A 140 -14.46 -9.10 9.21
CA TYR A 140 -14.44 -7.64 9.43
C TYR A 140 -15.69 -6.92 8.93
N GLY A 141 -16.62 -7.62 8.25
CA GLY A 141 -17.72 -7.00 7.51
C GLY A 141 -17.23 -6.08 6.38
N ALA A 142 -16.04 -6.36 5.87
CA ALA A 142 -15.34 -5.54 4.89
C ALA A 142 -15.65 -5.98 3.46
N SER A 143 -15.53 -5.04 2.51
CA SER A 143 -15.47 -5.35 1.09
C SER A 143 -14.26 -4.68 0.45
N ILE A 144 -13.67 -5.35 -0.53
CA ILE A 144 -12.51 -4.84 -1.27
C ILE A 144 -12.76 -4.90 -2.78
N THR A 145 -12.42 -3.83 -3.50
CA THR A 145 -12.66 -3.73 -4.95
C THR A 145 -11.49 -3.05 -5.64
N ALA A 146 -11.01 -3.61 -6.75
CA ALA A 146 -9.96 -2.99 -7.57
C ALA A 146 -10.42 -1.65 -8.19
N MET A 147 -9.54 -0.65 -8.16
CA MET A 147 -9.80 0.71 -8.64
C MET A 147 -9.06 0.97 -9.95
N GLY A 148 -9.80 1.33 -11.00
CA GLY A 148 -9.25 1.61 -12.33
C GLY A 148 -9.03 0.36 -13.18
N GLY A 149 -8.97 0.54 -14.50
CA GLY A 149 -8.93 -0.55 -15.48
C GLY A 149 -7.70 -1.44 -15.35
N GLU A 150 -6.51 -0.85 -15.18
CA GLU A 150 -5.26 -1.63 -15.08
C GLU A 150 -5.20 -2.50 -13.81
N THR A 151 -5.58 -1.97 -12.65
CA THR A 151 -5.64 -2.80 -11.44
C THR A 151 -6.69 -3.88 -11.58
N GLN A 152 -7.87 -3.60 -12.15
CA GLN A 152 -8.90 -4.62 -12.37
C GLN A 152 -8.44 -5.75 -13.30
N ARG A 153 -7.73 -5.40 -14.38
CA ARG A 153 -7.17 -6.36 -15.32
C ARG A 153 -6.13 -7.25 -14.64
N ARG A 154 -5.13 -6.65 -13.98
CA ARG A 154 -4.06 -7.38 -13.28
C ARG A 154 -4.58 -8.24 -12.13
N ASP A 155 -5.52 -7.72 -11.35
CA ASP A 155 -6.16 -8.46 -10.26
C ASP A 155 -6.89 -9.70 -10.76
N ARG A 156 -7.62 -9.56 -11.89
CA ARG A 156 -8.29 -10.69 -12.54
C ARG A 156 -7.29 -11.71 -13.05
N GLU A 157 -6.27 -11.27 -13.79
CA GLU A 157 -5.23 -12.16 -14.33
C GLU A 157 -4.52 -12.94 -13.21
N MET A 158 -4.10 -12.26 -12.13
CA MET A 158 -3.46 -12.92 -10.99
C MET A 158 -4.38 -13.91 -10.26
N ALA A 159 -5.69 -13.64 -10.22
CA ALA A 159 -6.66 -14.54 -9.61
C ALA A 159 -6.94 -15.76 -10.50
N GLU A 160 -7.16 -15.55 -11.79
CA GLU A 160 -7.34 -16.62 -12.79
C GLU A 160 -6.10 -17.53 -12.84
N ASP A 161 -4.90 -16.95 -12.82
CA ASP A 161 -3.65 -17.72 -12.74
C ASP A 161 -3.62 -18.60 -11.50
N LEU A 162 -3.82 -18.01 -10.32
CA LEU A 162 -3.55 -18.70 -9.07
C LEU A 162 -4.64 -19.70 -8.68
N TYR A 163 -5.91 -19.39 -8.95
CA TYR A 163 -7.05 -20.17 -8.47
C TYR A 163 -7.70 -21.03 -9.56
N ASP A 164 -7.68 -20.61 -10.83
CA ASP A 164 -8.29 -21.38 -11.91
C ASP A 164 -7.25 -22.23 -12.67
N ARG A 165 -6.11 -21.63 -13.00
CA ARG A 165 -5.02 -22.30 -13.71
C ARG A 165 -4.03 -23.01 -12.79
N LEU A 166 -4.11 -22.75 -11.48
CA LEU A 166 -3.15 -23.24 -10.47
C LEU A 166 -1.70 -22.96 -10.87
N ARG A 167 -1.44 -21.76 -11.37
CA ARG A 167 -0.12 -21.26 -11.75
C ARG A 167 0.28 -20.12 -10.84
N LEU A 168 1.53 -20.13 -10.41
CA LEU A 168 2.08 -18.98 -9.70
C LEU A 168 2.17 -17.80 -10.68
N PRO A 169 1.87 -16.57 -10.24
CA PRO A 169 2.09 -15.39 -11.07
C PRO A 169 3.53 -15.39 -11.59
N GLU A 170 3.72 -15.12 -12.89
CA GLU A 170 5.07 -14.94 -13.44
C GLU A 170 5.84 -13.92 -12.59
N ALA A 171 7.15 -14.11 -12.47
CA ALA A 171 8.00 -13.11 -11.84
C ALA A 171 7.70 -11.74 -12.49
N THR A 172 7.35 -10.75 -11.66
CA THR A 172 6.92 -9.44 -12.14
C THR A 172 7.98 -8.91 -13.09
N ARG A 173 7.68 -8.91 -14.41
CA ARG A 173 8.63 -8.41 -15.39
C ARG A 173 8.90 -6.95 -15.03
N PRO A 174 10.17 -6.51 -15.03
CA PRO A 174 10.42 -5.09 -14.93
C PRO A 174 9.65 -4.40 -16.05
N ALA A 175 8.81 -3.42 -15.71
CA ALA A 175 8.34 -2.50 -16.73
C ALA A 175 9.58 -1.94 -17.45
N ALA A 176 9.49 -1.59 -18.73
CA ALA A 176 10.61 -1.04 -19.49
C ALA A 176 11.26 0.23 -18.87
N LEU A 177 10.69 0.73 -17.76
CA LEU A 177 11.14 1.86 -16.94
C LEU A 177 11.41 1.47 -15.47
N GLY A 178 11.51 0.18 -15.13
CA GLY A 178 11.76 -0.32 -13.77
C GLY A 178 10.60 -0.16 -12.79
N PHE A 179 9.43 0.33 -13.23
CA PHE A 179 8.30 0.69 -12.37
C PHE A 179 6.99 0.04 -12.82
N ASN A 180 6.49 -0.91 -12.02
CA ASN A 180 5.14 -1.44 -12.20
C ASN A 180 4.11 -0.42 -11.71
N ASP A 181 2.97 -0.34 -12.40
CA ASP A 181 1.86 0.47 -11.88
C ASP A 181 1.42 -0.05 -10.49
N PRO A 182 1.11 0.84 -9.55
CA PRO A 182 0.54 0.46 -8.26
C PRO A 182 -0.76 -0.32 -8.45
N LEU A 183 -1.03 -1.25 -7.53
CA LEU A 183 -2.34 -1.89 -7.40
C LEU A 183 -3.19 -1.08 -6.42
N LEU A 184 -4.32 -0.55 -6.90
CA LEU A 184 -5.22 0.27 -6.10
C LEU A 184 -6.49 -0.51 -5.76
N TYR A 185 -6.80 -0.59 -4.47
CA TYR A 185 -8.01 -1.24 -3.99
C TYR A 185 -8.80 -0.31 -3.06
N ARG A 186 -10.11 -0.26 -3.23
CA ARG A 186 -11.00 0.38 -2.27
C ARG A 186 -11.39 -0.65 -1.21
N LEU A 187 -10.91 -0.43 0.02
CA LEU A 187 -11.38 -1.15 1.21
C LEU A 187 -12.56 -0.38 1.82
N SER A 188 -13.69 -1.05 2.01
CA SER A 188 -14.86 -0.49 2.67
C SER A 188 -15.11 -1.24 3.98
N LEU A 189 -15.20 -0.50 5.09
CA LEU A 189 -15.41 -1.04 6.43
C LEU A 189 -16.68 -0.45 7.03
N PRO A 190 -17.44 -1.21 7.84
CA PRO A 190 -18.64 -0.70 8.49
C PRO A 190 -18.28 0.34 9.57
N LEU A 191 -18.96 1.48 9.57
CA LEU A 191 -18.85 2.50 10.61
C LEU A 191 -19.61 2.02 11.86
N ARG A 192 -18.90 1.61 12.91
CA ARG A 192 -19.50 1.30 14.21
C ARG A 192 -19.88 2.57 14.97
N ARG A 193 -20.89 3.31 14.50
CA ARG A 193 -21.51 4.41 15.27
C ARG A 193 -22.77 3.92 15.95
N ARG A 194 -22.76 3.87 17.29
CA ARG A 194 -23.88 3.40 18.13
C ARG A 194 -25.22 4.15 17.95
N LEU A 195 -25.25 5.28 17.25
CA LEU A 195 -26.40 6.21 17.29
C LEU A 195 -26.82 6.82 15.93
N ARG A 196 -26.15 6.53 14.80
CA ARG A 196 -26.53 7.10 13.49
C ARG A 196 -26.20 6.16 12.33
N GLY A 197 -27.19 5.37 11.93
CA GLY A 197 -27.31 4.72 10.60
C GLY A 197 -26.23 3.68 10.24
N ASP A 198 -26.58 2.86 9.25
CA ASP A 198 -25.63 2.03 8.50
C ASP A 198 -24.81 2.94 7.57
N GLY A 199 -23.51 2.76 7.56
CA GLY A 199 -22.58 3.57 6.76
C GLY A 199 -21.23 2.89 6.70
N SER A 200 -20.47 3.16 5.64
CA SER A 200 -19.15 2.58 5.45
C SER A 200 -18.07 3.66 5.36
N ARG A 201 -16.90 3.37 5.94
CA ARG A 201 -15.67 4.12 5.71
C ARG A 201 -14.95 3.49 4.54
N HIS A 202 -14.73 4.26 3.48
CA HIS A 202 -13.92 3.84 2.35
C HIS A 202 -12.48 4.31 2.51
N THR A 203 -11.53 3.49 2.06
CA THR A 203 -10.10 3.81 2.09
C THR A 203 -9.43 3.20 0.86
N ALA A 204 -8.69 4.00 0.12
CA ALA A 204 -7.83 3.54 -0.97
C ALA A 204 -6.58 2.87 -0.37
N LEU A 205 -6.44 1.56 -0.52
CA LEU A 205 -5.20 0.83 -0.29
C LEU A 205 -4.39 0.86 -1.58
N VAL A 206 -3.15 1.32 -1.48
CA VAL A 206 -2.19 1.34 -2.58
C VAL A 206 -1.09 0.36 -2.25
N PHE A 207 -1.02 -0.75 -2.99
CA PHE A 207 0.11 -1.68 -2.93
C PHE A 207 1.04 -1.37 -4.08
N PHE A 208 2.31 -1.24 -3.78
CA PHE A 208 3.32 -1.01 -4.80
C PHE A 208 4.42 -2.05 -4.62
N ASP A 209 4.65 -2.81 -5.69
CA ASP A 209 5.75 -3.78 -5.74
C ASP A 209 6.97 -3.06 -6.29
N ALA A 210 7.82 -2.59 -5.37
CA ALA A 210 9.14 -2.15 -5.75
C ALA A 210 10.01 -3.39 -5.92
N ALA A 211 10.21 -3.81 -7.16
CA ALA A 211 11.30 -4.72 -7.49
C ALA A 211 12.62 -4.01 -7.17
N GLY A 212 13.08 -4.09 -5.92
CA GLY A 212 14.21 -3.32 -5.37
C GLY A 212 15.57 -3.57 -6.02
N GLU A 213 15.63 -4.43 -7.04
CA GLU A 213 16.85 -4.78 -7.75
C GLU A 213 16.98 -4.07 -9.11
N ASP A 214 15.93 -3.41 -9.62
CA ASP A 214 15.94 -2.80 -10.97
C ASP A 214 15.82 -1.27 -10.97
N LEU A 215 16.54 -0.65 -10.03
CA LEU A 215 16.70 0.80 -9.94
C LEU A 215 17.86 1.25 -10.84
N ALA A 216 17.79 0.91 -12.14
CA ALA A 216 18.86 1.20 -13.09
C ALA A 216 18.91 2.68 -13.52
N SER A 217 17.81 3.42 -13.39
CA SER A 217 17.71 4.83 -13.79
C SER A 217 17.52 5.78 -12.60
N ALA A 218 17.89 7.05 -12.78
CA ALA A 218 17.73 8.08 -11.77
C ALA A 218 16.25 8.38 -11.48
N GLU A 219 15.39 8.35 -12.50
CA GLU A 219 13.94 8.55 -12.39
C GLU A 219 13.29 7.40 -11.63
N ALA A 220 13.77 6.17 -11.89
CA ALA A 220 13.39 5.00 -11.16
C ALA A 220 13.75 5.15 -9.67
N MET A 221 14.98 5.54 -9.36
CA MET A 221 15.40 5.81 -7.98
C MET A 221 14.58 6.90 -7.31
N ASP A 222 14.32 8.01 -8.01
CA ASP A 222 13.53 9.13 -7.48
C ASP A 222 12.10 8.70 -7.13
N ARG A 223 11.46 7.93 -8.01
CA ARG A 223 10.08 7.46 -7.78
C ARG A 223 10.01 6.44 -6.65
N TYR A 224 10.98 5.52 -6.54
CA TYR A 224 11.10 4.59 -5.41
C TYR A 224 11.25 5.34 -4.08
N THR A 225 12.06 6.37 -4.10
CA THR A 225 12.35 7.18 -2.93
C THR A 225 11.13 7.98 -2.47
N HIS A 226 10.43 8.66 -3.39
CA HIS A 226 9.18 9.36 -3.08
C HIS A 226 8.10 8.41 -2.56
N TYR A 227 8.04 7.20 -3.12
CA TYR A 227 7.15 6.15 -2.66
C TYR A 227 7.42 5.74 -1.20
N LEU A 228 8.66 5.38 -0.87
CA LEU A 228 9.03 5.02 0.51
C LEU A 228 8.75 6.18 1.47
N ALA A 229 9.06 7.40 1.04
CA ALA A 229 8.78 8.61 1.78
C ALA A 229 7.28 8.91 1.93
N ALA A 230 6.41 8.32 1.12
CA ALA A 230 4.95 8.46 1.21
C ALA A 230 4.26 7.32 1.95
N ALA A 231 4.94 6.17 2.13
CA ALA A 231 4.37 4.97 2.74
C ALA A 231 3.84 5.22 4.17
N ASP A 232 2.65 4.68 4.44
CA ASP A 232 2.02 4.64 5.76
C ASP A 232 2.45 3.41 6.57
N GLY A 233 2.94 2.38 5.90
CA GLY A 233 3.49 1.16 6.49
C GLY A 233 4.24 0.34 5.46
N ILE A 234 5.16 -0.50 5.92
CA ILE A 234 6.02 -1.32 5.08
C ILE A 234 5.80 -2.79 5.44
N ILE A 235 5.71 -3.66 4.44
CA ILE A 235 5.76 -5.11 4.58
C ILE A 235 7.05 -5.57 3.91
N LEU A 236 8.02 -5.96 4.74
CA LEU A 236 9.29 -6.53 4.30
C LEU A 236 9.14 -8.05 4.26
N LEU A 237 9.04 -8.59 3.05
CA LEU A 237 8.90 -10.02 2.78
C LEU A 237 10.28 -10.68 2.80
N VAL A 238 10.42 -11.67 3.67
CA VAL A 238 11.65 -12.45 3.87
C VAL A 238 11.39 -13.90 3.45
N ASP A 239 12.15 -14.37 2.47
CA ASP A 239 12.12 -15.78 2.10
C ASP A 239 13.11 -16.55 2.99
N PRO A 240 12.62 -17.41 3.91
CA PRO A 240 13.52 -18.14 4.79
C PRO A 240 14.41 -19.11 3.99
N LEU A 241 13.94 -19.58 2.83
CA LEU A 241 14.72 -20.47 1.96
C LEU A 241 15.87 -19.73 1.27
N GLN A 242 15.97 -18.40 1.32
CA GLN A 242 17.14 -17.65 0.82
C GLN A 242 18.22 -17.46 1.87
N MET A 243 17.94 -17.77 3.15
CA MET A 243 18.89 -17.63 4.24
C MET A 243 19.71 -18.91 4.41
N ARG A 244 21.03 -18.84 4.25
CA ARG A 244 21.93 -19.99 4.40
C ARG A 244 21.73 -20.72 5.73
N ALA A 245 21.69 -19.96 6.83
CA ALA A 245 21.53 -20.53 8.17
C ALA A 245 20.20 -21.25 8.38
N VAL A 246 19.15 -20.91 7.62
CA VAL A 246 17.89 -21.67 7.63
C VAL A 246 18.05 -22.96 6.84
N ARG A 247 18.65 -22.90 5.64
CA ARG A 247 18.88 -24.08 4.79
C ARG A 247 19.66 -25.17 5.52
N ASP A 248 20.66 -24.78 6.31
CA ASP A 248 21.51 -25.71 7.07
C ASP A 248 20.73 -26.45 8.18
N GLN A 249 19.57 -25.95 8.59
CA GLN A 249 18.69 -26.56 9.58
C GLN A 249 17.57 -27.40 8.95
N LEU A 250 17.32 -27.26 7.65
CA LEU A 250 16.25 -27.99 6.97
C LEU A 250 16.69 -29.43 6.67
N PRO A 251 15.76 -30.41 6.74
CA PRO A 251 16.06 -31.79 6.36
C PRO A 251 16.52 -31.89 4.90
N VAL A 252 17.62 -32.61 4.66
CA VAL A 252 18.24 -32.78 3.34
C VAL A 252 17.29 -33.41 2.31
N ASP A 253 16.37 -34.26 2.76
CA ASP A 253 15.43 -35.02 1.92
C ASP A 253 14.06 -34.33 1.71
N ALA A 254 13.91 -33.06 2.10
CA ALA A 254 12.61 -32.38 2.07
C ALA A 254 12.08 -32.12 0.63
N GLY A 255 12.87 -32.36 -0.42
CA GLY A 255 12.45 -32.16 -1.81
C GLY A 255 12.05 -30.72 -2.16
N LEU A 256 12.44 -29.76 -1.31
CA LEU A 256 12.08 -28.36 -1.43
C LEU A 256 12.91 -27.70 -2.55
N PRO A 257 12.27 -27.08 -3.55
CA PRO A 257 12.99 -26.27 -4.53
C PRO A 257 13.62 -25.06 -3.80
N LEU A 258 14.95 -25.05 -3.69
CA LEU A 258 15.69 -23.95 -3.07
C LEU A 258 15.94 -22.83 -4.09
N PRO A 259 15.48 -21.59 -3.84
CA PRO A 259 15.76 -20.46 -4.73
C PRO A 259 17.25 -20.12 -4.72
N THR A 260 17.71 -19.27 -5.64
CA THR A 260 19.03 -18.65 -5.53
C THR A 260 19.09 -17.79 -4.26
N VAL A 261 20.25 -17.75 -3.60
CA VAL A 261 20.48 -16.80 -2.52
C VAL A 261 20.69 -15.43 -3.13
N GLU A 262 19.72 -14.54 -2.95
CA GLU A 262 19.76 -13.15 -3.41
C GLU A 262 20.34 -12.23 -2.31
N THR A 263 20.15 -10.92 -2.47
CA THR A 263 20.55 -9.90 -1.50
C THR A 263 20.07 -10.26 -0.09
N PRO A 264 20.96 -10.29 0.92
CA PRO A 264 20.58 -10.62 2.29
C PRO A 264 19.49 -9.67 2.82
N PRO A 265 18.47 -10.17 3.54
CA PRO A 265 17.42 -9.34 4.12
C PRO A 265 17.96 -8.23 5.04
N GLN A 266 19.11 -8.45 5.67
CA GLN A 266 19.82 -7.47 6.50
C GLN A 266 20.24 -6.24 5.70
N GLN A 267 20.74 -6.45 4.49
CA GLN A 267 21.16 -5.35 3.61
C GLN A 267 19.93 -4.57 3.12
N ILE A 268 18.88 -5.27 2.68
CA ILE A 268 17.62 -4.64 2.25
C ILE A 268 17.02 -3.78 3.39
N ALA A 269 17.03 -4.30 4.62
CA ALA A 269 16.56 -3.56 5.80
C ALA A 269 17.41 -2.33 6.10
N ALA A 270 18.75 -2.42 5.97
CA ALA A 270 19.66 -1.30 6.20
C ALA A 270 19.45 -0.19 5.17
N ASP A 271 19.36 -0.56 3.90
CA ASP A 271 19.16 0.38 2.78
C ASP A 271 17.81 1.08 2.92
N LEU A 272 16.76 0.33 3.24
CA LEU A 272 15.43 0.86 3.54
C LEU A 272 15.48 1.88 4.69
N ALA A 273 16.12 1.52 5.81
CA ALA A 273 16.21 2.40 6.96
C ALA A 273 17.01 3.67 6.64
N ALA A 274 18.10 3.56 5.88
CA ALA A 274 18.91 4.70 5.44
C ALA A 274 18.09 5.65 4.56
N GLN A 275 17.39 5.12 3.56
CA GLN A 275 16.57 5.91 2.64
C GLN A 275 15.42 6.62 3.38
N LEU A 276 14.68 5.91 4.24
CA LEU A 276 13.60 6.54 5.01
C LEU A 276 14.10 7.67 5.91
N ARG A 277 15.26 7.52 6.55
CA ARG A 277 15.87 8.57 7.37
C ARG A 277 16.28 9.77 6.52
N ALA A 278 16.90 9.55 5.36
CA ALA A 278 17.26 10.61 4.43
C ALA A 278 16.05 11.45 3.98
N HIS A 279 14.86 10.85 3.94
CA HIS A 279 13.60 11.51 3.59
C HIS A 279 12.79 12.02 4.80
N GLY A 280 13.46 12.27 5.94
CA GLY A 280 12.85 12.90 7.09
C GLY A 280 11.85 12.02 7.83
N ARG A 281 11.80 10.70 7.55
CA ARG A 281 11.01 9.73 8.33
C ARG A 281 11.77 9.23 9.56
N GLY A 282 12.75 9.97 10.05
CA GLY A 282 13.52 9.68 11.25
C GLY A 282 13.04 10.44 12.48
N THR A 283 13.16 9.83 13.65
CA THR A 283 13.04 10.50 14.95
C THR A 283 14.30 11.30 15.26
N SER A 284 14.26 12.14 16.31
CA SER A 284 15.46 12.83 16.82
C SER A 284 16.59 11.89 17.24
N ARG A 285 16.28 10.62 17.52
CA ARG A 285 17.27 9.56 17.84
C ARG A 285 17.67 8.73 16.63
N GLY A 286 17.26 9.12 15.43
CA GLY A 286 17.59 8.44 14.18
C GLY A 286 16.72 7.22 13.84
N ARG A 287 15.77 6.77 14.69
CA ARG A 287 14.88 5.64 14.34
C ARG A 287 13.83 6.02 13.31
N VAL A 288 13.54 5.16 12.36
CA VAL A 288 12.49 5.32 11.34
C VAL A 288 11.10 5.26 11.99
N THR A 289 10.23 6.21 11.66
CA THR A 289 8.87 6.32 12.21
C THR A 289 7.83 5.53 11.44
N THR A 290 8.09 5.21 10.17
CA THR A 290 7.18 4.38 9.37
C THR A 290 7.18 2.96 9.93
N PRO A 291 6.01 2.39 10.29
CA PRO A 291 5.94 1.05 10.85
C PRO A 291 6.32 0.00 9.82
N VAL A 292 7.05 -1.02 10.26
CA VAL A 292 7.49 -2.13 9.41
C VAL A 292 7.00 -3.48 9.95
N ALA A 293 6.32 -4.24 9.09
CA ALA A 293 5.94 -5.62 9.30
C ALA A 293 6.95 -6.50 8.57
N VAL A 294 7.74 -7.27 9.29
CA VAL A 294 8.68 -8.22 8.69
C VAL A 294 7.98 -9.56 8.60
N ALA A 295 7.70 -9.99 7.38
CA ALA A 295 6.86 -11.15 7.09
C ALA A 295 7.68 -12.25 6.43
N VAL A 296 7.92 -13.33 7.17
CA VAL A 296 8.55 -14.54 6.63
C VAL A 296 7.50 -15.31 5.83
N THR A 297 7.68 -15.46 4.51
CA THR A 297 6.57 -15.78 3.58
C THR A 297 6.32 -17.24 3.27
N LYS A 298 7.26 -18.13 3.62
CA LYS A 298 7.20 -19.57 3.36
C LYS A 298 7.33 -20.34 4.67
N THR A 299 6.60 -19.92 5.70
CA THR A 299 6.71 -20.55 7.03
C THR A 299 6.25 -22.01 7.04
N ASP A 300 5.46 -22.45 6.06
CA ASP A 300 5.14 -23.87 5.85
C ASP A 300 6.39 -24.73 5.69
N SER A 301 7.46 -24.18 5.12
CA SER A 301 8.74 -24.87 4.95
C SER A 301 9.53 -24.98 6.27
N LEU A 302 9.13 -24.23 7.29
CA LEU A 302 9.74 -24.22 8.62
C LEU A 302 8.98 -25.08 9.63
N PHE A 303 7.90 -25.75 9.21
CA PHE A 303 7.08 -26.58 10.10
C PHE A 303 7.87 -27.71 10.76
N SER A 304 8.93 -28.26 10.17
CA SER A 304 9.79 -29.22 10.88
C SER A 304 10.58 -28.61 12.04
N LEU A 305 10.70 -27.28 12.09
CA LEU A 305 11.50 -26.53 13.06
C LEU A 305 10.65 -25.87 14.16
N VAL A 306 9.32 -25.93 14.07
CA VAL A 306 8.40 -25.34 15.05
C VAL A 306 7.48 -26.39 15.64
N GLY A 307 7.14 -26.25 16.92
CA GLY A 307 6.29 -27.20 17.63
C GLY A 307 4.87 -27.30 17.04
N ASP A 308 4.18 -28.39 17.34
CA ASP A 308 2.83 -28.67 16.80
C ASP A 308 1.78 -27.64 17.21
N HIS A 309 1.97 -27.00 18.36
CA HIS A 309 1.06 -25.97 18.90
C HIS A 309 1.47 -24.54 18.53
N SER A 310 2.49 -24.39 17.69
CA SER A 310 2.98 -23.10 17.19
C SER A 310 1.83 -22.25 16.64
N PRO A 311 1.71 -20.96 17.04
CA PRO A 311 0.75 -20.05 16.41
C PRO A 311 0.99 -19.85 14.90
N LEU A 312 2.16 -20.16 14.36
CA LEU A 312 2.46 -20.09 12.91
C LEU A 312 1.71 -21.13 12.07
N ARG A 313 1.21 -22.19 12.70
CA ARG A 313 0.49 -23.28 12.01
C ARG A 313 -1.02 -23.05 11.88
N ARG A 314 -1.52 -21.92 12.40
CA ARG A 314 -2.95 -21.60 12.38
C ARG A 314 -3.18 -20.14 12.06
N ASN A 315 -4.33 -19.87 11.46
CA ASN A 315 -4.81 -18.51 11.26
C ASN A 315 -5.23 -17.86 12.57
N ALA A 316 -5.02 -16.55 12.69
CA ALA A 316 -5.53 -15.75 13.80
C ALA A 316 -7.07 -15.75 13.79
N ASP A 317 -7.66 -15.67 14.98
CA ASP A 317 -9.09 -15.42 15.11
C ASP A 317 -9.38 -13.92 14.93
N HIS A 318 -10.21 -13.61 13.94
CA HIS A 318 -10.65 -12.25 13.62
C HIS A 318 -12.07 -11.97 14.15
N ALA A 319 -12.52 -12.73 15.14
CA ALA A 319 -13.83 -12.57 15.77
C ALA A 319 -14.11 -11.11 16.14
N GLY A 320 -15.30 -10.63 15.76
CA GLY A 320 -15.70 -9.26 16.02
C GLY A 320 -14.96 -8.21 15.21
N GLY A 321 -14.24 -8.59 14.15
CA GLY A 321 -13.62 -7.68 13.18
C GLY A 321 -12.56 -6.78 13.81
N ALA A 322 -11.71 -7.34 14.65
CA ALA A 322 -10.65 -6.64 15.35
C ALA A 322 -9.33 -7.41 15.27
N VAL A 323 -8.22 -6.66 15.27
CA VAL A 323 -6.87 -7.23 15.32
C VAL A 323 -6.61 -7.75 16.74
N ASN A 324 -6.18 -8.99 16.85
CA ASN A 324 -5.81 -9.60 18.13
C ASN A 324 -4.32 -9.34 18.44
N ASP A 325 -4.06 -8.42 19.38
CA ASP A 325 -2.70 -8.00 19.73
C ASP A 325 -1.92 -9.04 20.52
N GLU A 326 -2.62 -9.91 21.27
CA GLU A 326 -2.03 -11.00 22.04
C GLU A 326 -1.55 -12.12 21.11
N ASP A 327 -2.40 -12.54 20.16
CA ASP A 327 -2.02 -13.50 19.12
C ASP A 327 -0.85 -12.99 18.26
N ARG A 328 -0.92 -11.71 17.83
CA ARG A 328 0.19 -11.05 17.14
C ARG A 328 1.48 -11.04 17.97
N LEU A 329 1.41 -10.83 19.28
CA LEU A 329 2.58 -10.85 20.15
C LEU A 329 3.16 -12.27 20.24
N ALA A 330 2.32 -13.29 20.38
CA ALA A 330 2.76 -14.68 20.42
C ALA A 330 3.55 -15.07 19.14
N VAL A 331 3.06 -14.65 17.97
CA VAL A 331 3.76 -14.84 16.69
C VAL A 331 5.06 -14.07 16.63
N HIS A 332 5.05 -12.82 17.10
CA HIS A 332 6.26 -11.99 17.11
C HIS A 332 7.38 -12.65 17.93
N GLU A 333 7.08 -13.16 19.13
CA GLU A 333 8.06 -13.80 19.98
C GLU A 333 8.55 -15.14 19.42
N GLU A 334 7.67 -15.95 18.82
CA GLU A 334 8.09 -17.20 18.17
C GLU A 334 9.00 -16.93 16.96
N MET A 335 8.64 -15.96 16.11
CA MET A 335 9.49 -15.54 15.00
C MET A 335 10.81 -14.95 15.48
N ARG A 336 10.81 -14.20 16.58
CA ARG A 336 12.04 -13.68 17.19
C ARG A 336 12.97 -14.82 17.63
N ALA A 337 12.43 -15.84 18.30
CA ALA A 337 13.18 -17.02 18.71
C ALA A 337 13.78 -17.77 17.50
N LEU A 338 13.05 -17.86 16.39
CA LEU A 338 13.56 -18.43 15.14
C LEU A 338 14.73 -17.62 14.57
N PHE A 339 14.63 -16.29 14.53
CA PHE A 339 15.71 -15.42 14.05
C PHE A 339 16.96 -15.54 14.92
N ASP A 340 16.79 -15.63 16.24
CA ASP A 340 17.88 -15.88 17.19
C ASP A 340 18.59 -17.22 16.87
N GLY A 341 17.84 -18.24 16.46
CA GLY A 341 18.39 -19.53 16.01
C GLY A 341 19.04 -19.53 14.62
N TRP A 342 18.72 -18.57 13.75
CA TRP A 342 19.25 -18.53 12.38
C TRP A 342 20.53 -17.71 12.25
N ASP A 343 20.49 -16.43 12.59
CA ASP A 343 21.64 -15.52 12.40
C ASP A 343 22.15 -14.95 13.73
N SER A 344 21.97 -15.71 14.81
CA SER A 344 22.18 -15.23 16.18
C SER A 344 21.40 -13.95 16.46
N GLY A 345 20.26 -13.72 15.79
CA GLY A 345 19.40 -12.54 15.96
C GLY A 345 19.94 -11.24 15.34
N ALA A 346 20.92 -11.31 14.43
CA ALA A 346 21.57 -10.14 13.85
C ALA A 346 20.58 -9.25 13.08
N LEU A 347 19.77 -9.84 12.20
CA LEU A 347 18.73 -9.14 11.45
C LEU A 347 17.71 -8.46 12.37
N PHE A 348 17.21 -9.19 13.37
CA PHE A 348 16.24 -8.64 14.30
C PHE A 348 16.81 -7.47 15.10
N ARG A 349 18.03 -7.60 15.65
CA ARG A 349 18.68 -6.51 16.38
C ARG A 349 18.88 -5.26 15.53
N GLN A 350 19.21 -5.42 14.25
CA GLN A 350 19.34 -4.29 13.33
C GLN A 350 17.98 -3.61 13.14
N LEU A 351 16.94 -4.37 12.80
CA LEU A 351 15.58 -3.87 12.61
C LEU A 351 15.04 -3.16 13.86
N ASP A 352 15.26 -3.73 15.05
CA ASP A 352 14.83 -3.15 16.32
C ASP A 352 15.53 -1.81 16.60
N ARG A 353 16.82 -1.68 16.24
CA ARG A 353 17.55 -0.41 16.33
C ARG A 353 17.05 0.61 15.31
N ASP A 354 16.75 0.18 14.10
CA ASP A 354 16.43 1.06 12.98
C ASP A 354 14.99 1.58 13.01
N PHE A 355 14.01 0.78 13.45
CA PHE A 355 12.59 1.10 13.32
C PHE A 355 11.90 1.31 14.67
N ALA A 356 11.13 2.39 14.80
CA ALA A 356 10.40 2.71 16.04
C ALA A 356 9.19 1.79 16.29
N GLN A 357 8.61 1.23 15.23
CA GLN A 357 7.48 0.32 15.28
C GLN A 357 7.75 -0.86 14.34
N LEU A 358 7.95 -2.03 14.92
CA LEU A 358 8.30 -3.27 14.24
C LEU A 358 7.43 -4.40 14.80
N SER A 359 6.97 -5.30 13.93
CA SER A 359 6.43 -6.60 14.33
C SER A 359 6.90 -7.67 13.35
N LEU A 360 7.16 -8.86 13.87
CA LEU A 360 7.57 -10.03 13.10
C LEU A 360 6.33 -10.89 12.85
N PHE A 361 6.22 -11.41 11.65
CA PHE A 361 5.14 -12.27 11.21
C PHE A 361 5.72 -13.46 10.46
N GLY A 362 5.03 -14.58 10.58
CA GLY A 362 5.21 -15.72 9.69
C GLY A 362 3.91 -15.99 8.97
N LEU A 363 3.98 -16.19 7.66
CA LEU A 363 2.85 -16.48 6.81
C LEU A 363 3.23 -17.49 5.74
N SER A 364 2.23 -18.17 5.21
CA SER A 364 2.35 -19.00 4.01
C SER A 364 1.19 -18.68 3.08
N ALA A 365 1.52 -18.16 1.90
CA ALA A 365 0.50 -17.83 0.90
C ALA A 365 -0.17 -19.08 0.31
N LEU A 366 0.60 -20.15 0.12
CA LEU A 366 0.12 -21.39 -0.50
C LEU A 366 -0.28 -22.45 0.53
N GLY A 367 0.17 -22.34 1.77
CA GLY A 367 -0.05 -23.34 2.84
C GLY A 367 0.86 -24.56 2.74
N SER A 368 1.47 -24.79 1.58
CA SER A 368 2.44 -25.85 1.32
C SER A 368 3.40 -25.43 0.21
N PRO A 369 4.57 -26.08 0.10
CA PRO A 369 5.50 -25.81 -0.99
C PRO A 369 4.89 -26.14 -2.37
N PRO A 370 5.32 -25.44 -3.44
CA PRO A 370 5.01 -25.81 -4.83
C PRO A 370 5.45 -27.25 -5.16
N PRO A 371 4.82 -27.91 -6.15
CA PRO A 371 5.24 -29.25 -6.58
C PRO A 371 6.69 -29.26 -7.08
N ALA A 372 7.50 -30.19 -6.58
CA ALA A 372 8.93 -30.27 -6.93
C ALA A 372 9.21 -30.41 -8.44
N HIS A 373 8.31 -31.08 -9.17
CA HIS A 373 8.41 -31.28 -10.62
C HIS A 373 7.78 -30.15 -11.45
N ALA A 374 7.09 -29.21 -10.80
CA ALA A 374 6.44 -28.07 -11.44
C ALA A 374 6.48 -26.84 -10.50
N PRO A 375 7.68 -26.25 -10.26
CA PRO A 375 7.86 -25.18 -9.29
C PRO A 375 7.17 -23.86 -9.68
N ALA A 376 6.67 -23.74 -10.91
CA ALA A 376 5.86 -22.64 -11.39
C ALA A 376 4.36 -22.82 -11.10
N ASP A 377 3.95 -23.98 -10.61
CA ASP A 377 2.54 -24.30 -10.35
C ASP A 377 2.21 -24.14 -8.85
N ALA A 378 0.96 -23.80 -8.58
CA ALA A 378 0.40 -23.85 -7.23
C ALA A 378 0.12 -25.30 -6.82
N PRO A 379 -0.03 -25.59 -5.51
CA PRO A 379 -0.47 -26.91 -5.05
C PRO A 379 -1.79 -27.33 -5.72
N LYS A 380 -1.94 -28.63 -6.02
CA LYS A 380 -3.15 -29.17 -6.67
C LYS A 380 -4.44 -28.93 -5.86
N SER A 381 -4.30 -28.79 -4.53
CA SER A 381 -5.40 -28.44 -3.63
C SER A 381 -5.81 -26.97 -3.71
N GLY A 382 -5.11 -26.15 -4.51
CA GLY A 382 -5.16 -24.70 -4.45
C GLY A 382 -4.42 -24.14 -3.23
N PRO A 383 -4.26 -22.81 -3.16
CA PRO A 383 -3.70 -22.13 -2.00
C PRO A 383 -4.50 -22.40 -0.71
N GLN A 384 -3.81 -22.71 0.38
CA GLN A 384 -4.37 -22.82 1.74
C GLN A 384 -3.69 -21.82 2.68
N PRO A 385 -4.12 -20.54 2.65
CA PRO A 385 -3.37 -19.46 3.26
C PRO A 385 -3.28 -19.58 4.79
N LEU A 386 -2.09 -19.30 5.32
CA LEU A 386 -1.84 -19.14 6.75
C LEU A 386 -1.30 -17.75 7.02
N ARG A 387 -2.01 -16.97 7.84
CA ARG A 387 -1.60 -15.67 8.40
C ARG A 387 -1.24 -14.60 7.37
N VAL A 388 -1.68 -14.77 6.13
CA VAL A 388 -1.36 -13.85 5.02
C VAL A 388 -1.88 -12.44 5.31
N GLU A 389 -2.99 -12.32 6.02
CA GLU A 389 -3.63 -11.06 6.36
C GLU A 389 -2.92 -10.27 7.47
N ASP A 390 -2.19 -10.94 8.36
CA ASP A 390 -1.73 -10.36 9.62
C ASP A 390 -0.86 -9.11 9.46
N PRO A 391 0.13 -9.06 8.55
CA PRO A 391 0.98 -7.88 8.37
C PRO A 391 0.15 -6.64 8.01
N LEU A 392 -0.78 -6.79 7.06
CA LEU A 392 -1.63 -5.69 6.62
C LEU A 392 -2.59 -5.27 7.72
N LEU A 393 -3.28 -6.22 8.36
CA LEU A 393 -4.26 -5.91 9.41
C LEU A 393 -3.60 -5.18 10.58
N TRP A 394 -2.39 -5.58 10.98
CA TRP A 394 -1.62 -4.87 12.00
C TRP A 394 -1.30 -3.42 11.61
N LEU A 395 -0.83 -3.19 10.37
CA LEU A 395 -0.56 -1.85 9.86
C LEU A 395 -1.84 -0.98 9.82
N LEU A 396 -2.96 -1.54 9.36
CA LEU A 396 -4.25 -0.85 9.34
C LEU A 396 -4.77 -0.58 10.77
N GLY A 397 -4.50 -1.48 11.71
CA GLY A 397 -4.78 -1.28 13.13
C GLY A 397 -3.94 -0.15 13.74
N LEU A 398 -2.64 -0.07 13.44
CA LEU A 398 -1.78 1.05 13.86
C LEU A 398 -2.26 2.38 13.27
N GLY A 399 -2.72 2.37 12.02
CA GLY A 399 -3.30 3.52 11.35
C GLY A 399 -4.68 3.95 11.88
N GLY A 400 -5.26 3.22 12.84
CA GLY A 400 -6.59 3.48 13.41
C GLY A 400 -7.74 3.20 12.44
N LEU A 401 -7.51 2.37 11.42
CA LEU A 401 -8.55 1.94 10.48
C LEU A 401 -9.31 0.72 11.02
N LEU A 402 -8.62 -0.17 11.74
CA LEU A 402 -9.20 -1.37 12.36
C LEU A 402 -9.13 -1.28 13.89
N PRO A 403 -10.16 -1.76 14.61
CA PRO A 403 -10.09 -1.89 16.06
C PRO A 403 -9.08 -2.96 16.46
N ARG A 404 -8.57 -2.87 17.68
CA ARG A 404 -7.57 -3.79 18.27
C ARG A 404 -8.07 -4.32 19.61
N THR A 405 -7.73 -5.56 19.94
CA THR A 405 -8.11 -6.26 21.18
C THR A 405 -6.89 -6.92 21.81
N GLY A 406 -6.87 -7.10 23.13
CA GLY A 406 -5.69 -7.59 23.89
C GLY A 406 -5.04 -6.52 24.77
N THR A 407 -4.06 -6.89 25.59
CA THR A 407 -3.43 -6.02 26.62
C THR A 407 -2.66 -4.84 26.00
N GLY A 408 -3.39 -3.75 25.81
CA GLY A 408 -2.88 -2.44 25.41
C GLY A 408 -3.94 -1.33 25.32
N SER A 409 -5.20 -1.59 25.72
CA SER A 409 -6.27 -0.58 25.63
C SER A 409 -6.20 0.57 26.65
N ALA A 410 -5.14 0.61 27.47
CA ALA A 410 -4.83 1.75 28.33
C ALA A 410 -3.63 2.53 27.76
N GLY A 411 -3.88 3.54 26.92
CA GLY A 411 -2.86 4.58 26.67
C GLY A 411 -2.74 5.16 25.27
N ARG A 412 -3.83 5.70 24.70
CA ARG A 412 -3.90 6.97 23.93
C ARG A 412 -5.11 6.94 23.02
N ARG A 413 -6.25 7.38 23.55
CA ARG A 413 -7.21 8.14 22.74
C ARG A 413 -6.56 9.49 22.45
N THR A 414 -5.69 9.56 21.46
CA THR A 414 -5.45 10.85 20.79
C THR A 414 -6.70 11.13 19.98
N ALA A 415 -7.59 11.93 20.56
CA ALA A 415 -8.52 12.70 19.76
C ALA A 415 -7.69 13.39 18.66
N VAL A 416 -8.01 13.08 17.41
CA VAL A 416 -7.52 13.85 16.28
C VAL A 416 -8.13 15.23 16.43
N ALA A 417 -7.43 16.13 17.13
CA ALA A 417 -7.72 17.54 17.11
C ALA A 417 -7.35 18.03 15.71
N THR A 418 -8.37 18.23 14.89
CA THR A 418 -8.26 19.04 13.68
C THR A 418 -7.75 20.42 14.12
N PRO A 419 -6.71 20.99 13.49
CA PRO A 419 -6.30 22.35 13.82
C PRO A 419 -7.41 23.29 13.32
N THR A 420 -8.24 23.76 14.24
CA THR A 420 -9.11 24.90 14.03
C THR A 420 -8.23 26.14 14.00
N ALA A 421 -8.10 26.73 12.81
CA ALA A 421 -7.51 28.05 12.66
C ALA A 421 -8.40 29.05 13.39
N SER A 422 -7.98 29.50 14.58
CA SER A 422 -8.57 30.65 15.25
C SER A 422 -8.13 31.90 14.50
N THR A 423 -9.06 32.50 13.76
CA THR A 423 -8.98 33.87 13.28
C THR A 423 -8.97 34.79 14.49
N GLY A 424 -7.79 35.30 14.86
CA GLY A 424 -7.66 36.43 15.77
C GLY A 424 -8.17 37.69 15.08
N ALA A 425 -9.38 38.11 15.44
CA ALA A 425 -9.89 39.43 15.14
C ALA A 425 -9.11 40.45 15.98
N ALA A 426 -8.27 41.24 15.34
CA ALA A 426 -7.66 42.43 15.94
C ALA A 426 -8.75 43.50 16.07
N ALA A 427 -9.27 43.66 17.28
CA ALA A 427 -10.07 44.81 17.67
C ALA A 427 -9.16 46.04 17.81
N GLY A 428 -9.60 47.16 17.24
CA GLY A 428 -8.84 48.40 17.13
C GLY A 428 -8.50 49.05 18.47
N GLY A 429 -7.31 49.63 18.52
CA GLY A 429 -6.93 50.64 19.51
C GLY A 429 -7.13 52.04 18.93
N PRO A 430 -7.57 53.03 19.74
CA PRO A 430 -7.88 54.36 19.25
C PRO A 430 -6.63 55.21 19.07
N HIS A 431 -6.70 56.01 18.02
CA HIS A 431 -5.85 57.15 17.68
C HIS A 431 -5.90 58.20 18.80
N VAL A 432 -4.74 58.67 19.28
CA VAL A 432 -4.60 59.94 20.01
C VAL A 432 -3.45 60.72 19.36
N PRO A 433 -3.66 61.97 18.92
CA PRO A 433 -2.61 62.79 18.32
C PRO A 433 -2.01 63.79 19.32
N GLY A 434 -0.73 64.10 19.09
CA GLY A 434 -0.17 65.44 19.32
C GLY A 434 0.52 65.71 20.67
N GLY A 435 1.67 66.40 20.59
CA GLY A 435 2.20 67.19 21.71
C GLY A 435 3.72 67.21 21.81
N GLU A 436 4.33 68.24 21.24
CA GLU A 436 5.75 68.62 21.33
C GLU A 436 6.19 68.95 22.76
N ALA A 437 7.45 68.61 23.10
CA ALA A 437 8.48 69.45 23.73
C ALA A 437 9.60 68.57 24.30
#